data_AF-A0A8B6CKB3-F1
#
_entry.id   AF-A0A8B6CKB3-F1
#
_cell.length_a   1.000
_cell.length_b   1.000
_cell.length_c   1.000
_cell.angle_alpha   90.00
_cell.angle_beta   90.00
_cell.angle_gamma   90.00
#
_symmetry.space_group_name_H-M   'P 1'
#
loop_
_entity.id
_entity.type
_entity.pdbx_description
1 polymer ?
#
loop_
_entity_poly.entity_id
_entity_poly.type
_entity_poly.pdbx_seq_one_letter_code
_entity_poly.pdbx_strand_id
1 'polypeptide(L)'
;MAASLPIFPSFPVHENNAEIRWRKWISRLENLFIGLNIKDSKRQRALLLHYAGEDVNEVFDTLDNTGEDFAAAKHKLTAYFAPKKNTEYEIYKFRQAKQTSDETIDSFHTRLRQLAVNCEFTGNI
;
A
#
# COMPACT_ATOMS: atom_id res chain seq x y z
N MET A 1 -9.12 -20.37 31.33
CA MET A 1 -9.27 -18.92 31.19
C MET A 1 -9.29 -18.61 29.70
N ALA A 2 -10.44 -18.35 29.10
CA ALA A 2 -10.50 -17.92 27.71
C ALA A 2 -9.91 -16.50 27.65
N ALA A 3 -8.68 -16.38 27.14
CA ALA A 3 -8.10 -15.07 26.89
C ALA A 3 -8.87 -14.45 25.71
N SER A 4 -9.74 -13.49 26.01
CA SER A 4 -10.43 -12.71 24.99
C SER A 4 -9.41 -11.90 24.21
N LEU A 5 -9.52 -11.93 22.88
CA LEU A 5 -8.74 -11.05 22.02
C LEU A 5 -9.05 -9.58 22.34
N PRO A 6 -8.03 -8.70 22.40
CA PRO A 6 -8.26 -7.28 22.67
C PRO A 6 -9.06 -6.63 21.55
N ILE A 7 -9.83 -5.59 21.90
CA ILE A 7 -10.55 -4.79 20.91
C ILE A 7 -9.53 -4.04 20.06
N PHE A 8 -9.61 -4.26 18.74
CA PHE A 8 -8.78 -3.58 17.76
C PHE A 8 -9.66 -3.20 16.57
N PRO A 9 -9.64 -1.93 16.11
CA PRO A 9 -10.53 -1.47 15.07
C PRO A 9 -10.17 -2.09 13.71
N SER A 10 -11.19 -2.43 12.92
CA SER A 10 -11.02 -2.86 11.53
C SER A 10 -10.43 -1.76 10.65
N PHE A 11 -9.91 -2.14 9.49
CA PHE A 11 -9.37 -1.19 8.52
C PHE A 11 -10.49 -0.65 7.61
N PRO A 12 -10.76 0.66 7.60
CA PRO A 12 -11.82 1.20 6.74
C PRO A 12 -11.29 1.36 5.30
N VAL A 13 -11.63 0.43 4.41
CA VAL A 13 -11.08 0.36 3.04
C VAL A 13 -11.46 1.57 2.19
N HIS A 14 -12.68 2.07 2.32
CA HIS A 14 -13.26 3.04 1.38
C HIS A 14 -12.91 4.52 1.61
N GLU A 15 -12.02 4.85 2.56
CA GLU A 15 -11.60 6.25 2.76
C GLU A 15 -10.33 6.61 1.96
N ASN A 16 -10.13 7.91 1.74
CA ASN A 16 -8.97 8.44 1.02
C ASN A 16 -7.63 8.07 1.69
N ASN A 17 -6.54 8.13 0.90
CA ASN A 17 -5.18 7.84 1.36
C ASN A 17 -5.04 6.44 1.98
N ALA A 18 -5.68 5.43 1.38
CA ALA A 18 -5.69 4.05 1.85
C ALA A 18 -4.28 3.51 2.14
N GLU A 19 -3.27 3.83 1.31
CA GLU A 19 -1.87 3.45 1.54
C GLU A 19 -1.35 3.89 2.91
N ILE A 20 -1.47 5.19 3.23
CA ILE A 20 -0.93 5.78 4.47
C ILE A 20 -1.68 5.21 5.68
N ARG A 21 -3.01 5.08 5.57
CA ARG A 21 -3.83 4.52 6.64
C ARG A 21 -3.52 3.05 6.86
N TRP A 22 -3.36 2.26 5.79
CA TRP A 22 -2.98 0.85 5.83
C TRP A 22 -1.64 0.64 6.53
N ARG A 23 -0.61 1.41 6.15
CA ARG A 23 0.71 1.36 6.80
C ARG A 23 0.63 1.65 8.29
N LYS A 24 -0.13 2.66 8.69
CA LYS A 24 -0.35 3.00 10.12
C LYS A 24 -1.10 1.88 10.84
N TRP A 25 -2.13 1.33 10.21
CA TRP A 25 -2.96 0.26 10.78
C TRP A 25 -2.14 -1.03 10.98
N ILE A 26 -1.37 -1.47 9.98
CA ILE A 26 -0.47 -2.63 10.08
C ILE A 26 0.57 -2.45 11.18
N SER A 27 1.19 -1.27 11.28
CA SER A 27 2.18 -1.01 12.34
C SER A 27 1.56 -1.15 13.74
N ARG A 28 0.31 -0.71 13.94
CA ARG A 28 -0.41 -0.90 15.20
C ARG A 28 -0.72 -2.37 15.48
N LEU A 29 -1.06 -3.14 14.44
CA LEU A 29 -1.29 -4.58 14.56
C LEU A 29 0.00 -5.34 14.90
N GLU A 30 1.13 -4.97 14.32
CA GLU A 30 2.44 -5.57 14.64
C GLU A 30 2.84 -5.27 16.10
N ASN A 31 2.57 -4.05 16.58
CA ASN A 31 2.75 -3.71 17.99
C ASN A 31 1.85 -4.57 18.90
N LEU A 32 0.62 -4.88 18.47
CA LEU A 32 -0.27 -5.80 19.21
C LEU A 32 0.32 -7.21 19.27
N PHE A 33 0.88 -7.72 18.18
CA PHE A 33 1.55 -9.03 18.17
C PHE A 33 2.72 -9.08 19.14
N ILE A 34 3.53 -8.03 19.17
CA ILE A 34 4.65 -7.91 20.13
C ILE A 34 4.10 -7.90 21.56
N GLY A 35 3.10 -7.05 21.86
CA GLY A 35 2.52 -6.93 23.19
C GLY A 35 1.87 -8.22 23.72
N LEU A 36 1.32 -9.05 22.82
CA LEU A 36 0.74 -10.35 23.14
C LEU A 36 1.72 -11.53 23.00
N ASN A 37 2.98 -11.27 22.68
CA ASN A 37 4.02 -12.29 22.45
C ASN A 37 3.63 -13.33 21.38
N ILE A 38 2.94 -12.88 20.31
CA ILE A 38 2.53 -13.73 19.19
C ILE A 38 3.67 -13.80 18.17
N LYS A 39 4.34 -14.95 18.13
CA LYS A 39 5.51 -15.18 17.24
C LYS A 39 5.23 -16.13 16.08
N ASP A 40 4.20 -16.95 16.19
CA ASP A 40 3.85 -17.91 15.14
C ASP A 40 3.28 -17.19 13.92
N SER A 41 3.91 -17.38 12.76
CA SER A 41 3.57 -16.64 11.54
C SER A 41 2.19 -17.00 11.00
N LYS A 42 1.75 -18.27 11.15
CA LYS A 42 0.41 -18.71 10.74
C LYS A 42 -0.66 -18.04 11.61
N ARG A 43 -0.43 -17.95 12.92
CA ARG A 43 -1.29 -17.23 13.86
C ARG A 43 -1.33 -15.73 13.57
N GLN A 44 -0.20 -15.10 13.24
CA GLN A 44 -0.16 -13.69 12.84
C GLN A 44 -0.97 -13.45 11.55
N ARG A 45 -0.86 -14.33 10.55
CA ARG A 45 -1.68 -14.26 9.32
C ARG A 45 -3.17 -14.38 9.64
N ALA A 46 -3.56 -15.35 10.46
CA ALA A 46 -4.96 -15.52 10.85
C ALA A 46 -5.50 -14.27 11.58
N LEU A 47 -4.72 -13.71 12.49
CA LEU A 47 -5.12 -12.49 13.22
C LEU A 47 -5.14 -11.25 12.34
N LEU A 48 -4.26 -11.15 11.34
CA LEU A 48 -4.32 -10.09 10.33
C LEU A 48 -5.69 -10.06 9.66
N LEU A 49 -6.14 -11.19 9.10
CA LEU A 49 -7.41 -11.30 8.40
C LEU A 49 -8.61 -11.12 9.35
N HIS A 50 -8.51 -11.63 10.57
CA HIS A 50 -9.54 -11.45 11.58
C HIS A 50 -9.75 -9.99 11.98
N TYR A 51 -8.66 -9.25 12.27
CA TYR A 51 -8.76 -7.86 12.69
C TYR A 51 -8.96 -6.88 11.54
N ALA A 52 -8.51 -7.21 10.33
CA ALA A 52 -8.63 -6.30 9.19
C ALA A 52 -10.09 -6.01 8.82
N GLY A 53 -10.98 -6.98 9.03
CA GLY A 53 -12.42 -6.85 8.80
C GLY A 53 -12.85 -7.36 7.41
N GLU A 54 -14.16 -7.40 7.20
CA GLU A 54 -14.79 -8.04 6.04
C GLU A 54 -14.34 -7.43 4.71
N ASP A 55 -14.36 -6.10 4.58
CA ASP A 55 -13.93 -5.41 3.35
C ASP A 55 -12.50 -5.80 2.92
N VAL A 56 -11.61 -6.07 3.88
CA VAL A 56 -10.24 -6.50 3.59
C VAL A 56 -10.19 -7.98 3.21
N ASN A 57 -11.06 -8.83 3.79
CA ASN A 57 -11.18 -10.23 3.39
C ASN A 57 -11.71 -10.35 1.96
N GLU A 58 -12.73 -9.57 1.58
CA GLU A 58 -13.24 -9.53 0.21
C GLU A 58 -12.12 -9.15 -0.78
N VAL A 59 -11.32 -8.14 -0.45
CA VAL A 59 -10.13 -7.79 -1.23
C VAL A 59 -9.15 -8.95 -1.29
N PHE A 60 -8.84 -9.56 -0.14
CA PHE A 60 -7.85 -10.63 -0.02
C PHE A 60 -8.22 -11.86 -0.86
N ASP A 61 -9.51 -12.23 -0.90
CA ASP A 61 -10.03 -13.36 -1.68
C ASP A 61 -9.87 -13.17 -3.19
N THR A 62 -9.71 -11.92 -3.66
CA THR A 62 -9.39 -11.62 -5.07
C THR A 62 -7.90 -11.72 -5.41
N LEU A 63 -7.02 -11.88 -4.42
CA LEU A 63 -5.56 -11.88 -4.61
C LEU A 63 -5.01 -13.29 -4.81
N ASP A 64 -4.27 -13.50 -5.88
CA ASP A 64 -3.54 -14.76 -6.09
C ASP A 64 -2.24 -14.83 -5.27
N ASN A 65 -1.84 -16.06 -4.93
CA ASN A 65 -0.58 -16.37 -4.27
C ASN A 65 -0.39 -15.62 -2.94
N THR A 66 -1.39 -15.66 -2.05
CA THR A 66 -1.37 -14.94 -0.77
C THR A 66 -0.38 -15.49 0.27
N GLY A 67 0.20 -16.67 0.00
CA GLY A 67 1.07 -17.39 0.93
C GLY A 67 0.35 -17.90 2.19
N GLU A 68 1.08 -18.66 3.00
CA GLU A 68 0.60 -19.23 4.27
C GLU A 68 1.10 -18.46 5.50
N ASP A 69 1.97 -17.48 5.32
CA ASP A 69 2.62 -16.73 6.39
C ASP A 69 2.18 -15.26 6.42
N PHE A 70 2.44 -14.60 7.55
CA PHE A 70 2.04 -13.20 7.76
C PHE A 70 2.74 -12.25 6.78
N ALA A 71 4.00 -12.50 6.43
CA ALA A 71 4.78 -11.60 5.58
C ALA A 71 4.21 -11.58 4.15
N ALA A 72 3.86 -12.74 3.59
CA ALA A 72 3.26 -12.87 2.27
C ALA A 72 1.89 -12.19 2.21
N ALA A 73 1.02 -12.45 3.21
CA ALA A 73 -0.30 -11.84 3.29
C ALA A 73 -0.22 -10.30 3.43
N LYS A 74 0.64 -9.81 4.35
CA LYS A 74 0.92 -8.38 4.52
C LYS A 74 1.43 -7.76 3.23
N HIS A 75 2.35 -8.41 2.53
CA HIS A 75 2.91 -7.89 1.27
C HIS A 75 1.83 -7.71 0.21
N LYS A 76 0.98 -8.73 0.00
CA LYS A 76 -0.10 -8.69 -1.00
C LYS A 76 -1.13 -7.59 -0.71
N LEU A 77 -1.58 -7.49 0.54
CA LEU A 77 -2.50 -6.42 0.95
C LEU A 77 -1.86 -5.04 0.86
N THR A 78 -0.58 -4.92 1.24
CA THR A 78 0.15 -3.65 1.11
C THR A 78 0.30 -3.23 -0.35
N ALA A 79 0.55 -4.18 -1.26
CA ALA A 79 0.60 -3.91 -2.69
C ALA A 79 -0.79 -3.52 -3.26
N TYR A 80 -1.87 -4.11 -2.75
CA TYR A 80 -3.23 -3.74 -3.14
C TYR A 80 -3.59 -2.31 -2.71
N PHE A 81 -3.31 -1.94 -1.46
CA PHE A 81 -3.61 -0.61 -0.92
C PHE A 81 -2.58 0.46 -1.29
N ALA A 82 -1.45 0.08 -1.85
CA ALA A 82 -0.54 1.02 -2.49
C ALA A 82 -1.32 1.79 -3.57
N PRO A 83 -1.00 3.07 -3.81
CA PRO A 83 -1.58 3.79 -4.91
C PRO A 83 -1.31 2.95 -6.15
N LYS A 84 -2.36 2.53 -6.86
CA LYS A 84 -2.21 2.02 -8.22
C LYS A 84 -1.49 3.14 -8.96
N LYS A 85 -0.19 2.97 -9.22
CA LYS A 85 0.55 3.83 -10.14
C LYS A 85 -0.24 3.76 -11.43
N ASN A 86 -1.04 4.78 -11.70
CA ASN A 86 -1.74 4.88 -12.96
C ASN A 86 -0.70 5.43 -13.93
N THR A 87 0.09 4.53 -14.49
CA THR A 87 1.17 4.85 -15.42
C THR A 87 0.64 5.73 -16.55
N GLU A 88 -0.58 5.48 -17.05
CA GLU A 88 -1.23 6.32 -18.06
C GLU A 88 -1.50 7.76 -17.57
N TYR A 89 -1.93 7.94 -16.32
CA TYR A 89 -2.14 9.26 -15.74
C TYR A 89 -0.82 10.02 -15.52
N GLU A 90 0.24 9.33 -15.08
CA GLU A 90 1.56 9.94 -14.93
C GLU A 90 2.18 10.26 -16.29
N ILE A 91 2.02 9.39 -17.31
CA ILE A 91 2.39 9.68 -18.70
C ILE A 91 1.61 10.89 -19.23
N TYR A 92 0.31 10.97 -18.96
CA TYR A 92 -0.51 12.11 -19.35
C TYR A 92 0.01 13.42 -18.74
N LYS A 93 0.31 13.44 -17.43
CA LYS A 93 0.93 14.61 -16.78
C LYS A 93 2.28 14.97 -17.40
N PHE A 94 3.13 13.98 -17.67
CA PHE A 94 4.42 14.20 -18.33
C PHE A 94 4.24 14.82 -19.72
N ARG A 95 3.33 14.28 -20.54
CA ARG A 95 3.03 14.78 -21.90
C ARG A 95 2.39 16.16 -21.90
N GLN A 96 1.67 16.52 -20.84
CA GLN A 96 1.06 17.84 -20.67
C GLN A 96 2.02 18.90 -20.13
N ALA A 97 3.21 18.51 -19.65
CA ALA A 97 4.18 19.45 -19.11
C ALA A 97 4.69 20.40 -20.21
N LYS A 98 4.53 21.70 -19.97
CA LYS A 98 5.10 22.77 -20.79
C LYS A 98 6.00 23.63 -19.93
N GLN A 99 7.07 24.18 -20.52
CA GLN A 99 7.90 25.18 -19.88
C GLN A 99 7.05 26.42 -19.62
N THR A 100 7.13 26.99 -18.42
CA THR A 100 6.45 28.26 -18.10
C THR A 100 7.34 29.44 -18.48
N SER A 101 6.75 30.63 -18.63
CA SER A 101 7.48 31.84 -19.05
C SER A 101 8.56 32.29 -18.07
N ASP A 102 8.45 31.87 -16.82
CA ASP A 102 9.33 32.17 -15.69
C ASP A 102 10.32 31.04 -15.37
N GLU A 103 10.25 29.91 -16.09
CA GLU A 103 11.08 28.73 -15.85
C GLU A 103 12.27 28.67 -16.81
N THR A 104 13.47 28.43 -16.29
CA THR A 104 14.66 28.18 -17.11
C THR A 104 14.60 26.81 -17.78
N ILE A 105 15.34 26.63 -18.87
CA ILE A 105 15.43 25.34 -19.57
C ILE A 105 15.92 24.23 -18.63
N ASP A 106 16.92 24.52 -17.80
CA ASP A 106 17.48 23.54 -16.85
C ASP A 106 16.47 23.14 -15.77
N SER A 107 15.68 24.09 -15.26
CA SER A 107 14.59 23.82 -14.31
C SER A 107 13.51 22.96 -14.95
N PHE A 108 13.11 23.30 -16.19
CA PHE A 108 12.12 22.53 -16.93
C PHE A 108 12.58 21.10 -17.20
N HIS A 109 13.83 20.92 -17.64
CA HIS A 109 14.43 19.60 -17.85
C HIS A 109 14.50 18.78 -16.55
N THR A 110 14.84 19.40 -15.43
CA THR A 110 14.84 18.75 -14.11
C THR A 110 13.43 18.29 -13.72
N ARG A 111 12.42 19.14 -13.92
CA ARG A 111 11.02 18.81 -13.65
C ARG A 111 10.50 17.70 -14.54
N LEU A 112 10.85 17.69 -15.83
CA LEU A 112 10.52 16.59 -16.74
C LEU A 112 11.12 15.26 -16.27
N ARG A 113 12.37 15.26 -15.80
CA ARG A 113 12.99 14.05 -15.23
C ARG A 113 12.25 13.54 -14.00
N GLN A 114 11.81 14.44 -13.12
CA GLN A 114 11.01 14.08 -11.95
C GLN A 114 9.66 13.46 -12.33
N LEU A 115 8.95 14.04 -13.31
CA LEU A 115 7.69 13.50 -13.82
C LEU A 115 7.88 12.11 -14.48
N ALA A 116 8.99 11.90 -15.18
CA ALA A 116 9.29 10.65 -15.86
C ALA A 116 9.54 9.46 -14.91
N VAL A 117 9.95 9.70 -13.65
CA VAL A 117 10.25 8.64 -12.66
C VAL A 117 9.09 7.66 -12.48
N ASN A 118 7.85 8.14 -12.59
CA ASN A 118 6.65 7.34 -12.39
C ASN A 118 5.94 6.93 -13.70
N CYS A 119 6.52 7.26 -14.85
CA CYS A 119 5.95 6.95 -16.17
C CYS A 119 6.36 5.58 -16.71
N GLU A 120 7.29 4.87 -16.03
CA GLU A 120 7.74 3.51 -16.39
C GLU A 120 8.15 3.36 -17.88
N PHE A 121 8.73 4.42 -18.48
CA PHE A 121 9.19 4.38 -19.86
C PHE A 121 10.23 3.27 -20.05
N THR A 122 9.87 2.21 -20.77
CA THR A 122 10.80 1.14 -21.16
C THR A 122 11.75 1.69 -22.21
N GLY A 123 13.05 1.72 -21.89
CA GLY A 123 14.07 2.51 -22.58
C GLY A 123 14.09 2.41 -24.11
N ASN A 124 14.01 3.59 -24.74
CA ASN A 124 15.09 4.19 -25.54
C ASN A 124 14.74 5.67 -25.71
N ILE A 125 15.39 6.54 -24.93
CA ILE A 125 15.54 7.96 -25.26
C ILE A 125 16.86 8.08 -26.03
#